data_AF-A0A1S8WGX2-F1
#
_entry.id   AF-A0A1S8WGX2-F1
#
_cell.length_a   1.000
_cell.length_b   1.000
_cell.length_c   1.000
_cell.angle_alpha   90.00
_cell.angle_beta   90.00
_cell.angle_gamma   90.00
#
_symmetry.space_group_name_H-M   'P 1'
#
loop_
_entity.id
_entity.type
_entity.pdbx_description
1 polymer ?
#
loop_
_entity_poly.entity_id
_entity_poly.type
_entity_poly.pdbx_seq_one_letter_code
_entity_poly.pdbx_strand_id
1 'polypeptide(L)'
;TRKRRNHGRSKKGRGHVRFIRCSNCGRACPKDKAVWKMVTRNMVEVAAVKDLEDASVYNESEPNIDTVLTLTLGQPYAVPKLYVKLQYCISCAIHGKVLRNRSRADRRIRKSLMKPAQRQEVQRPIAQRA
;
A
#
# COMPACT_ATOMS: atom_id res chain seq x y z
N THR A 1 35.35 -2.64 -8.70
CA THR A 1 35.21 -3.06 -7.29
C THR A 1 33.83 -3.64 -7.00
N ARG A 2 33.71 -4.66 -6.13
CA ARG A 2 32.41 -5.30 -5.81
C ARG A 2 31.56 -4.40 -4.89
N LYS A 3 30.57 -3.70 -5.45
CA LYS A 3 29.73 -2.73 -4.69
C LYS A 3 28.90 -3.35 -3.56
N ARG A 4 28.39 -4.58 -3.70
CA ARG A 4 27.54 -5.26 -2.70
C ARG A 4 27.90 -6.75 -2.57
N ARG A 5 27.96 -7.27 -1.33
CA ARG A 5 28.22 -8.71 -1.05
C ARG A 5 27.19 -9.65 -1.70
N ASN A 6 25.95 -9.22 -1.84
CA ASN A 6 24.86 -10.02 -2.40
C ASN A 6 24.62 -9.78 -3.90
N HIS A 7 25.47 -8.99 -4.58
CA HIS A 7 25.29 -8.59 -5.99
C HIS A 7 23.91 -7.92 -6.28
N GLY A 8 23.23 -7.42 -5.24
CA GLY A 8 21.90 -6.84 -5.34
C GLY A 8 20.76 -7.85 -5.50
N ARG A 9 20.94 -9.12 -5.10
CA ARG A 9 19.91 -10.17 -5.15
C ARG A 9 19.80 -10.93 -3.83
N SER A 10 18.63 -11.52 -3.57
CA SER A 10 18.42 -12.45 -2.43
C SER A 10 18.76 -13.92 -2.74
N LYS A 11 19.14 -14.24 -3.98
CA LYS A 11 19.49 -15.60 -4.43
C LYS A 11 20.67 -16.20 -3.64
N LYS A 12 20.49 -17.40 -3.08
CA LYS A 12 21.50 -18.22 -2.37
C LYS A 12 21.25 -19.71 -2.64
N GLY A 13 22.33 -20.51 -2.75
CA GLY A 13 22.25 -21.98 -2.86
C GLY A 13 21.47 -22.52 -4.07
N ARG A 14 21.34 -21.75 -5.16
CA ARG A 14 20.58 -22.17 -6.37
C ARG A 14 21.17 -21.58 -7.64
N GLY A 15 20.88 -22.18 -8.79
CA GLY A 15 21.37 -21.76 -10.12
C GLY A 15 20.45 -20.78 -10.87
N HIS A 16 19.14 -21.04 -10.90
CA HIS A 16 18.17 -20.23 -11.64
C HIS A 16 17.00 -19.80 -10.75
N VAL A 17 16.35 -18.69 -11.08
CA VAL A 17 15.12 -18.22 -10.44
C VAL A 17 14.20 -17.64 -11.50
N ARG A 18 12.92 -17.97 -11.44
CA ARG A 18 11.89 -17.48 -12.36
C ARG A 18 11.91 -15.95 -12.49
N PHE A 19 11.75 -15.49 -13.73
CA PHE A 19 11.61 -14.09 -14.05
C PHE A 19 10.17 -13.61 -13.83
N ILE A 20 10.05 -12.34 -13.47
CA ILE A 20 8.81 -11.61 -13.34
C ILE A 20 8.82 -10.43 -14.30
N ARG A 21 7.64 -9.93 -14.66
CA ARG A 21 7.51 -8.70 -15.47
C ARG A 21 7.30 -7.52 -14.53
N CYS A 22 8.04 -6.44 -14.79
CA CYS A 22 7.86 -5.20 -14.05
C CYS A 22 6.46 -4.61 -14.30
N SER A 23 5.76 -4.19 -13.25
CA SER A 23 4.41 -3.63 -13.36
C SER A 23 4.32 -2.39 -14.25
N ASN A 24 5.36 -1.54 -14.29
CA ASN A 24 5.33 -0.30 -15.08
C ASN A 24 5.93 -0.45 -16.49
N CYS A 25 7.17 -0.92 -16.61
CA CYS A 25 7.87 -0.97 -17.90
C CYS A 25 7.79 -2.34 -18.62
N GLY A 26 7.14 -3.36 -18.02
CA GLY A 26 7.06 -4.70 -18.61
C GLY A 26 8.41 -5.45 -18.72
N ARG A 27 9.52 -4.86 -18.27
CA ARG A 27 10.85 -5.48 -18.33
C ARG A 27 10.92 -6.78 -17.53
N ALA A 28 11.53 -7.80 -18.10
CA ALA A 28 11.85 -9.04 -17.39
C ALA A 28 12.93 -8.80 -16.32
N CYS A 29 12.62 -9.13 -15.07
CA CYS A 29 13.53 -9.03 -13.93
C CYS A 29 13.51 -10.34 -13.14
N PRO A 30 14.64 -10.84 -12.62
CA PRO A 30 14.62 -12.02 -11.79
C PRO A 30 13.92 -11.71 -10.46
N LYS A 31 13.09 -12.63 -9.97
CA LYS A 31 12.28 -12.45 -8.74
C LYS A 31 13.10 -11.99 -7.54
N ASP A 32 14.33 -12.47 -7.38
CA ASP A 32 15.22 -12.11 -6.25
C ASP A 32 15.84 -10.71 -6.32
N LYS A 33 15.75 -10.04 -7.48
CA LYS A 33 16.28 -8.69 -7.72
C LYS A 33 15.18 -7.65 -7.74
N ALA A 34 13.96 -8.08 -8.01
CA ALA A 34 12.82 -7.19 -8.11
C ALA A 34 12.48 -6.57 -6.77
N VAL A 35 12.06 -5.32 -6.83
CA VAL A 35 11.56 -4.60 -5.67
C VAL A 35 10.07 -4.87 -5.61
N TRP A 36 9.65 -5.70 -4.67
CA TRP A 36 8.24 -5.99 -4.47
C TRP A 36 7.69 -5.16 -3.32
N LYS A 37 6.48 -4.65 -3.50
CA LYS A 37 5.74 -3.94 -2.45
C LYS A 37 4.30 -4.43 -2.51
N MET A 38 3.82 -4.97 -1.40
CA MET A 38 2.39 -5.21 -1.24
C MET A 38 1.74 -3.89 -0.86
N VAL A 39 0.74 -3.50 -1.63
CA VAL A 39 0.01 -2.26 -1.44
C VAL A 39 -1.44 -2.63 -1.19
N THR A 40 -1.88 -2.40 0.04
CA THR A 40 -3.29 -2.43 0.43
C THR A 40 -3.80 -1.02 0.31
N ARG A 41 -4.80 -0.80 -0.54
CA ARG A 41 -5.52 0.48 -0.66
C ARG A 41 -7.00 0.20 -0.51
N ASN A 42 -7.75 1.14 0.04
CA ASN A 42 -9.19 1.10 -0.10
C ASN A 42 -9.52 1.33 -1.59
N MET A 43 -10.64 0.77 -2.07
CA MET A 43 -11.10 1.02 -3.44
C MET A 43 -11.46 2.50 -3.65
N VAL A 44 -11.89 3.16 -2.57
CA VAL A 44 -12.34 4.55 -2.56
C VAL A 44 -11.31 5.40 -1.81
N GLU A 45 -11.10 6.63 -2.28
CA GLU A 45 -10.28 7.65 -1.62
C GLU A 45 -11.01 8.21 -0.37
N VAL A 46 -10.28 8.65 0.65
CA VAL A 46 -10.85 8.98 1.97
C VAL A 46 -11.88 10.12 1.90
N ALA A 47 -11.70 11.11 1.02
CA ALA A 47 -12.66 12.20 0.88
C ALA A 47 -14.01 11.74 0.33
N ALA A 48 -14.00 10.75 -0.58
CA ALA A 48 -15.20 10.20 -1.20
C ALA A 48 -15.87 9.10 -0.35
N VAL A 49 -15.25 8.67 0.76
CA VAL A 49 -15.86 7.67 1.66
C VAL A 49 -17.17 8.22 2.24
N LYS A 50 -17.19 9.49 2.64
CA LYS A 50 -18.38 10.11 3.23
C LYS A 50 -19.53 10.22 2.23
N ASP A 51 -19.24 10.66 1.01
CA ASP A 51 -20.27 10.78 -0.03
C ASP A 51 -20.87 9.41 -0.40
N LEU A 52 -20.04 8.36 -0.42
CA LEU A 52 -20.52 6.99 -0.63
C LEU A 52 -21.31 6.46 0.54
N GLU A 53 -20.95 6.85 1.76
CA GLU A 53 -21.69 6.48 2.95
C GLU A 53 -23.08 7.13 2.94
N ASP A 54 -23.18 8.44 2.69
CA ASP A 54 -24.45 9.17 2.60
C ASP A 54 -25.36 8.65 1.47
N ALA A 55 -24.77 8.18 0.36
CA ALA A 55 -25.50 7.61 -0.78
C ALA A 55 -25.81 6.11 -0.66
N SER A 56 -25.30 5.41 0.37
CA SER A 56 -25.47 3.96 0.47
C SER A 56 -26.77 3.58 1.17
N VAL A 57 -27.45 2.56 0.61
CA VAL A 57 -28.69 1.99 1.16
C VAL A 57 -28.47 1.29 2.51
N TYR A 58 -27.22 0.96 2.84
CA TYR A 58 -26.86 0.18 4.02
C TYR A 58 -26.53 1.02 5.25
N ASN A 59 -26.72 2.34 5.21
CA ASN A 59 -26.27 3.30 6.23
C ASN A 59 -27.41 3.94 7.02
N GLU A 60 -28.33 3.12 7.54
CA GLU A 60 -29.35 3.46 8.56
C GLU A 60 -30.81 3.54 8.04
N SER A 61 -31.61 2.59 8.54
CA SER A 61 -33.08 2.63 8.68
C SER A 61 -33.99 2.79 7.46
N GLU A 62 -34.48 1.66 6.96
CA GLU A 62 -35.93 1.44 6.80
C GLU A 62 -36.24 0.01 7.32
N PRO A 63 -36.97 -0.15 8.43
CA PRO A 63 -37.57 -1.42 8.78
C PRO A 63 -38.90 -1.54 8.02
N ASN A 64 -38.93 -2.19 6.86
CA ASN A 64 -40.21 -2.57 6.23
C ASN A 64 -40.13 -3.91 5.48
N ILE A 65 -40.91 -4.86 6.03
CA ILE A 65 -41.53 -6.05 5.42
C ILE A 65 -40.61 -7.27 5.24
N ASP A 66 -40.30 -7.95 6.35
CA ASP A 66 -40.50 -9.41 6.58
C ASP A 66 -39.52 -9.96 7.64
N THR A 67 -40.10 -10.47 8.72
CA THR A 67 -39.55 -10.56 10.09
C THR A 67 -38.72 -11.81 10.42
N VAL A 68 -37.78 -12.24 9.58
CA VAL A 68 -36.96 -13.45 9.90
C VAL A 68 -35.46 -13.38 9.61
N LEU A 69 -34.90 -12.23 9.21
CA LEU A 69 -33.45 -12.13 8.94
C LEU A 69 -32.74 -10.96 9.65
N THR A 70 -33.10 -10.67 10.89
CA THR A 70 -32.50 -9.60 11.71
C THR A 70 -31.63 -10.14 12.85
N LEU A 71 -30.64 -10.99 12.54
CA LEU A 71 -29.57 -11.33 13.49
C LEU A 71 -28.13 -11.36 12.90
N THR A 72 -27.90 -11.02 11.63
CA THR A 72 -26.55 -11.21 11.04
C THR A 72 -25.96 -10.07 10.20
N LEU A 73 -26.67 -8.98 9.87
CA LEU A 73 -26.14 -7.97 8.91
C LEU A 73 -26.48 -6.52 9.29
N GLY A 74 -26.14 -6.10 10.50
CA GLY A 74 -26.14 -4.70 10.94
C GLY A 74 -24.76 -4.05 10.87
N GLN A 75 -24.03 -4.21 9.77
CA GLN A 75 -22.72 -3.55 9.60
C GLN A 75 -22.83 -2.37 8.62
N PRO A 76 -22.27 -1.19 8.95
CA PRO A 76 -22.19 -0.07 8.01
C PRO A 76 -21.45 -0.53 6.75
N TYR A 77 -21.82 0.04 5.59
CA TYR A 77 -21.26 -0.35 4.31
C TYR A 77 -19.72 -0.31 4.32
N ALA A 78 -19.08 -1.47 4.40
CA ALA A 78 -17.64 -1.56 4.50
C ALA A 78 -16.99 -1.47 3.10
N VAL A 79 -16.31 -0.35 2.83
CA VAL A 79 -15.60 -0.16 1.56
C VAL A 79 -14.52 -1.24 1.36
N PRO A 80 -14.60 -2.05 0.28
CA PRO A 80 -13.64 -3.11 0.02
C PRO A 80 -12.21 -2.60 -0.27
N LYS A 81 -11.23 -3.47 -0.05
CA LYS A 81 -9.80 -3.16 -0.20
C LYS A 81 -9.19 -3.84 -1.43
N LEU A 82 -8.34 -3.10 -2.13
CA LEU A 82 -7.48 -3.58 -3.20
C LEU A 82 -6.15 -4.07 -2.63
N TYR A 83 -5.85 -5.34 -2.92
CA TYR A 83 -4.58 -5.98 -2.57
C TYR A 83 -3.74 -6.15 -3.83
N VAL A 84 -2.79 -5.24 -4.04
CA VAL A 84 -1.94 -5.25 -5.24
C VAL A 84 -0.50 -5.55 -4.88
N LYS A 85 0.06 -6.60 -5.48
CA LYS A 85 1.48 -6.92 -5.38
C LYS A 85 2.26 -6.24 -6.50
N LEU A 86 2.77 -5.05 -6.22
CA LEU A 86 3.60 -4.29 -7.16
C LEU A 86 4.99 -4.89 -7.21
N GLN A 87 5.50 -5.13 -8.43
CA GLN A 87 6.81 -5.73 -8.66
C GLN A 87 7.58 -4.87 -9.67
N TYR A 88 8.65 -4.22 -9.21
CA TYR A 88 9.40 -3.26 -10.01
C TYR A 88 10.78 -3.78 -10.42
N CYS A 89 11.23 -3.37 -11.61
CA CYS A 89 12.65 -3.35 -11.94
C CYS A 89 13.37 -2.24 -11.15
N ILE A 90 14.70 -2.30 -11.08
CA ILE A 90 15.49 -1.30 -10.33
C ILE A 90 15.31 0.11 -10.91
N SER A 91 15.23 0.24 -12.24
CA SER A 91 15.06 1.53 -12.91
C SER A 91 13.75 2.20 -12.53
N CYS A 92 12.62 1.49 -12.63
CA CYS A 92 11.31 2.01 -12.22
C CYS A 92 11.25 2.28 -10.72
N ALA A 93 11.89 1.46 -9.90
CA ALA A 93 11.90 1.67 -8.45
C ALA A 93 12.64 2.97 -8.06
N ILE A 94 13.70 3.35 -8.78
CA ILE A 94 14.43 4.61 -8.55
C ILE A 94 13.65 5.79 -9.12
N HIS A 95 13.14 5.67 -10.35
CA HIS A 95 12.36 6.73 -11.00
C HIS A 95 11.08 7.07 -10.22
N GLY A 96 10.32 6.05 -9.80
CA GLY A 96 9.13 6.18 -8.97
C GLY A 96 9.42 6.48 -7.49
N LYS A 97 10.68 6.82 -7.14
CA LYS A 97 11.13 7.17 -5.78
C LYS A 97 10.79 6.14 -4.69
N VAL A 98 10.56 4.88 -5.08
CA VAL A 98 10.35 3.75 -4.16
C VAL A 98 11.65 3.39 -3.45
N LEU A 99 12.76 3.40 -4.20
CA LEU A 99 14.12 3.28 -3.68
C LEU A 99 14.88 4.59 -3.89
N ARG A 100 15.78 4.90 -2.95
CA ARG A 100 16.69 6.05 -3.01
C ARG A 100 18.14 5.60 -2.88
N ASN A 101 19.06 6.40 -3.42
CA ASN A 101 20.49 6.18 -3.21
C ASN A 101 20.83 6.37 -1.73
N ARG A 102 21.67 5.47 -1.20
CA ARG A 102 22.10 5.45 0.20
C ARG A 102 23.62 5.51 0.31
N SER A 103 24.11 6.06 1.44
CA SER A 103 25.53 6.11 1.80
C SER A 103 26.16 4.71 1.85
N ARG A 104 27.50 4.62 1.91
CA ARG A 104 28.20 3.32 1.94
C ARG A 104 27.83 2.51 3.20
N ALA A 105 27.69 3.18 4.35
CA ALA A 105 27.28 2.58 5.61
C ALA A 105 25.82 2.11 5.56
N ASP A 106 24.91 2.98 5.13
CA ASP A 106 23.46 2.73 5.17
C ASP A 106 22.99 1.64 4.21
N ARG A 107 23.77 1.33 3.17
CA ARG A 107 23.47 0.21 2.26
C ARG A 107 23.37 -1.14 2.97
N ARG A 108 23.97 -1.28 4.16
CA ARG A 108 23.92 -2.50 4.97
C ARG A 108 22.63 -2.63 5.78
N ILE A 109 21.91 -1.53 6.01
CA ILE A 109 20.64 -1.52 6.74
C ILE A 109 19.59 -2.27 5.92
N ARG A 110 19.04 -3.34 6.51
CA ARG A 110 18.00 -4.20 5.92
C ARG A 110 16.61 -4.01 6.52
N LYS A 111 16.52 -3.34 7.67
CA LYS A 111 15.24 -3.02 8.32
C LYS A 111 14.52 -1.97 7.47
N SER A 112 13.20 -2.11 7.32
CA SER A 112 12.38 -1.05 6.73
C SER A 112 12.33 0.12 7.71
N LEU A 113 12.59 1.33 7.23
CA LEU A 113 12.27 2.52 8.01
C LEU A 113 10.74 2.61 8.07
N MET A 114 10.18 2.49 9.27
CA MET A 114 8.79 2.89 9.50
C MET A 114 8.67 4.36 9.10
N LYS A 115 7.57 4.74 8.43
CA LYS A 115 7.30 6.16 8.26
C LYS A 115 7.20 6.75 9.67
N PRO A 116 7.94 7.84 9.98
CA PRO A 116 7.72 8.53 11.24
C PRO A 116 6.23 8.89 11.32
N ALA A 117 5.64 8.75 12.51
CA ALA A 117 4.27 9.15 12.75
C ALA A 117 4.10 10.59 12.27
N GLN A 118 3.02 10.87 11.52
CA GLN A 118 2.72 12.24 11.13
C GLN A 118 2.54 13.05 12.42
N ARG A 119 3.30 14.14 12.54
CA ARG A 119 3.14 15.10 13.64
C ARG A 119 1.70 15.62 13.54
N GLN A 120 0.85 15.28 14.51
CA GLN A 120 -0.50 15.84 14.56
C GLN A 120 -0.36 17.35 14.73
N GLU A 121 -0.72 18.12 13.70
CA GLU A 121 -0.97 19.54 13.87
C GLU A 121 -2.23 19.66 14.72
N VAL A 122 -2.06 20.06 15.98
CA VAL A 122 -3.18 20.38 16.86
C VAL A 122 -3.96 21.51 16.16
N GLN A 123 -5.17 21.20 15.68
CA GLN A 123 -6.08 22.22 15.14
C GLN A 123 -6.34 23.22 16.26
N ARG A 124 -5.83 24.43 16.09
CA ARG A 124 -6.19 25.56 16.97
C ARG A 124 -7.68 25.81 16.76
N PRO A 125 -8.49 25.89 17.84
CA PRO A 125 -9.92 26.12 17.69
C PRO A 125 -10.14 27.42 16.91
N ILE A 126 -10.99 27.35 15.88
CA ILE A 126 -11.42 28.52 15.13
C ILE A 126 -12.23 29.37 16.12
N ALA A 127 -11.70 30.55 16.47
CA ALA A 127 -12.43 31.50 17.30
C ALA A 127 -13.76 31.83 16.61
N GLN A 128 -14.87 31.61 17.31
CA GLN A 128 -16.18 32.02 16.83
C GLN A 128 -16.14 33.54 16.64
N ARG A 129 -16.31 34.00 15.39
CA ARG A 129 -16.46 35.43 15.10
C ARG A 129 -17.81 35.85 15.68
N ALA A 130 -17.78 36.79 16.64
CA ALA A 130 -18.94 37.48 17.18
C ALA A 130 -19.59 38.39 16.12
#